data_AF-A0A9D9RPN5-F1
#
_entry.id   AF-A0A9D9RPN5-F1
#
_cell.length_a   1.000
_cell.length_b   1.000
_cell.length_c   1.000
_cell.angle_alpha   90.00
_cell.angle_beta   90.00
_cell.angle_gamma   90.00
#
_symmetry.space_group_name_H-M   'P 1'
#
loop_
_entity.id
_entity.type
_entity.pdbx_description
1 polymer ?
#
loop_
_entity_poly.entity_id
_entity_poly.type
_entity_poly.pdbx_seq_one_letter_code
_entity_poly.pdbx_strand_id
1 'polypeptide(L)'
;MKNHNRALSFELKHICRQSGARYGIVTTPHGSFETPVFMPVGTRATVKTMSSEELITIGAKIILGNTYHLYLRPGTEIMDHAGGLHAFMNWNLPILTDSGGFQVFSLAKLNDIKEEGVAFQSHIDGSSHFLSPEKSIAIQESLGSDIMMQLDECTPWPSDESYAKQSLERTTRWLERCINVWKYPEKQALFGIVQGGMYEHLRIQSAKEITAFDLPGYAISGLSVGEPADVMFRMLESVMPHMPTNK
;
A
#
# COMPACT_ATOMS: atom_id res chain seq x y z
N MET A 1 -17.34 10.33 16.21
CA MET A 1 -18.45 9.39 15.91
C MET A 1 -17.86 8.21 15.17
N LYS A 2 -18.04 6.97 15.64
CA LYS A 2 -17.49 5.77 14.99
C LYS A 2 -18.27 5.51 13.70
N ASN A 3 -17.69 5.86 12.54
CA ASN A 3 -18.33 5.69 11.23
C ASN A 3 -18.58 4.21 10.94
N HIS A 4 -19.85 3.80 10.91
CA HIS A 4 -20.32 2.44 10.61
C HIS A 4 -20.36 2.13 9.10
N ASN A 5 -19.69 2.92 8.25
CA ASN A 5 -19.74 2.75 6.80
C ASN A 5 -18.33 2.80 6.20
N ARG A 6 -17.44 1.92 6.67
CA ARG A 6 -16.10 1.71 6.07
C ARG A 6 -16.16 0.54 5.10
N ALA A 7 -15.47 0.66 3.97
CA ALA A 7 -15.36 -0.38 2.95
C ALA A 7 -14.77 -1.69 3.50
N LEU A 8 -13.86 -1.56 4.47
CA LEU A 8 -13.14 -2.67 5.07
C LEU A 8 -13.44 -2.81 6.56
N SER A 9 -13.65 -4.06 6.97
CA SER A 9 -13.65 -4.46 8.38
C SER A 9 -12.69 -5.62 8.60
N PHE A 10 -12.09 -5.65 9.79
CA PHE A 10 -11.23 -6.73 10.24
C PHE A 10 -11.80 -7.33 11.53
N GLU A 11 -12.00 -8.64 11.52
CA GLU A 11 -12.41 -9.42 12.68
C GLU A 11 -11.26 -10.32 13.13
N LEU A 12 -10.70 -10.01 14.30
CA LEU A 12 -9.69 -10.86 14.93
C LEU A 12 -10.37 -12.08 15.57
N LYS A 13 -10.09 -13.28 15.04
CA LYS A 13 -10.69 -14.53 15.49
C LYS A 13 -9.86 -15.23 16.56
N HIS A 14 -8.54 -15.16 16.45
CA HIS A 14 -7.64 -15.85 17.37
C HIS A 14 -6.27 -15.17 17.47
N ILE A 15 -5.69 -15.21 18.67
CA ILE A 15 -4.27 -14.92 18.92
C ILE A 15 -3.67 -16.15 19.59
N CYS A 16 -2.62 -16.71 18.98
CA CYS A 16 -1.85 -17.79 19.59
C CYS A 16 -1.09 -17.26 20.81
N ARG A 17 -1.30 -17.88 21.99
CA ARG A 17 -0.67 -17.45 23.25
C ARG A 17 0.85 -17.63 23.29
N GLN A 18 1.39 -18.54 22.48
CA GLN A 18 2.82 -18.86 22.47
C GLN A 18 3.61 -17.94 21.54
N SER A 19 3.09 -17.67 20.34
CA SER A 19 3.81 -16.93 19.30
C SER A 19 3.29 -15.51 19.08
N GLY A 20 2.09 -15.17 19.57
CA GLY A 20 1.42 -13.92 19.23
C GLY A 20 0.84 -13.87 17.81
N ALA A 21 0.94 -14.96 17.04
CA ALA A 21 0.38 -15.04 15.68
C ALA A 21 -1.14 -14.84 15.70
N ARG A 22 -1.63 -14.09 14.71
CA ARG A 22 -3.05 -13.70 14.60
C ARG A 22 -3.72 -14.45 13.45
N TYR A 23 -4.94 -14.90 13.68
CA TYR A 23 -5.88 -15.34 12.67
C TYR A 23 -7.10 -14.44 12.70
N GLY A 24 -7.55 -14.00 11.53
CA GLY A 24 -8.70 -13.12 11.42
C GLY A 24 -9.33 -13.16 10.05
N ILE A 25 -10.38 -12.37 9.88
CA ILE A 25 -11.15 -12.25 8.64
C ILE A 25 -11.18 -10.78 8.25
N VAL A 26 -10.78 -10.48 7.03
CA VAL A 26 -10.98 -9.18 6.39
C VAL A 26 -12.19 -9.29 5.47
N THR A 27 -13.07 -8.30 5.53
CA THR A 27 -14.22 -8.18 4.62
C THR A 27 -14.10 -6.87 3.85
N THR A 28 -14.20 -6.95 2.52
CA THR A 28 -14.19 -5.81 1.59
C THR A 28 -15.43 -5.85 0.68
N PRO A 29 -15.67 -4.83 -0.18
CA PRO A 29 -16.80 -4.84 -1.10
C PRO A 29 -16.82 -6.01 -2.09
N HIS A 30 -15.65 -6.53 -2.48
CA HIS A 30 -15.54 -7.66 -3.42
C HIS A 30 -15.32 -9.02 -2.74
N GLY A 31 -15.54 -9.12 -1.42
CA GLY A 31 -15.54 -10.39 -0.70
C GLY A 31 -14.71 -10.37 0.58
N SER A 32 -14.68 -11.52 1.26
CA SER A 32 -13.92 -11.71 2.48
C SER A 32 -12.78 -12.71 2.30
N PHE A 33 -11.73 -12.54 3.08
CA PHE A 33 -10.59 -13.46 3.12
C PHE A 33 -10.03 -13.61 4.53
N GLU A 34 -9.43 -14.76 4.79
CA GLU A 34 -8.76 -15.04 6.06
C GLU A 34 -7.33 -14.49 6.07
N THR A 35 -6.85 -14.07 7.23
CA THR A 35 -5.45 -13.68 7.46
C THR A 35 -4.77 -14.66 8.42
N PRO A 36 -3.47 -14.97 8.24
CA PRO A 36 -2.52 -14.37 7.28
C PRO A 36 -2.80 -14.76 5.82
N VAL A 37 -2.57 -13.81 4.90
CA VAL A 37 -2.81 -14.01 3.46
C VAL A 37 -1.58 -13.57 2.66
N PHE A 38 -1.31 -14.27 1.56
CA PHE A 38 -0.33 -13.87 0.56
C PHE A 38 -1.05 -13.26 -0.65
N MET A 39 -0.50 -12.17 -1.20
CA MET A 39 -1.08 -11.46 -2.35
C MET A 39 -0.18 -11.66 -3.59
N PRO A 40 -0.62 -12.43 -4.61
CA PRO A 40 0.04 -12.44 -5.91
C PRO A 40 0.06 -11.05 -6.54
N VAL A 41 1.16 -10.71 -7.24
CA VAL A 41 1.37 -9.37 -7.80
C VAL A 41 0.95 -9.31 -9.26
N GLY A 42 -0.08 -8.52 -9.53
CA GLY A 42 -0.56 -8.14 -10.85
C GLY A 42 0.08 -6.83 -11.33
N THR A 43 1.12 -6.92 -12.16
CA THR A 43 1.90 -5.74 -12.58
C THR A 43 1.17 -4.87 -13.61
N ARG A 44 0.47 -5.46 -14.58
CA ARG A 44 -0.19 -4.75 -15.68
C ARG A 44 -1.60 -5.31 -15.89
N ALA A 45 -2.41 -5.26 -14.82
CA ALA A 45 -3.75 -5.88 -14.78
C ALA A 45 -3.72 -7.39 -15.07
N THR A 46 -2.62 -8.06 -14.72
CA THR A 46 -2.46 -9.50 -14.86
C THR A 46 -1.35 -9.98 -13.93
N VAL A 47 -1.56 -11.10 -13.26
CA VAL A 47 -0.47 -11.87 -12.66
C VAL A 47 0.20 -12.61 -13.80
N LYS A 48 1.51 -12.39 -13.96
CA LYS A 48 2.24 -12.90 -15.13
C LYS A 48 2.04 -14.41 -15.27
N THR A 49 1.73 -14.83 -16.49
CA THR A 49 1.53 -16.23 -16.91
C THR A 49 0.37 -16.96 -16.24
N MET A 50 -0.56 -16.27 -15.57
CA MET A 50 -1.74 -16.89 -14.95
C MET A 50 -3.02 -16.15 -15.32
N SER A 51 -4.09 -16.90 -15.58
CA SER A 51 -5.44 -16.34 -15.70
C SER A 51 -6.05 -16.09 -14.31
N SER A 52 -7.09 -15.25 -14.26
CA SER A 52 -7.85 -15.01 -13.03
C SER A 52 -8.47 -16.29 -12.48
N GLU A 53 -8.94 -17.19 -13.35
CA GLU A 53 -9.51 -18.48 -12.98
C GLU A 53 -8.47 -19.42 -12.36
N GLU A 54 -7.25 -19.44 -12.90
CA GLU A 54 -6.14 -20.22 -12.33
C GLU A 54 -5.78 -19.73 -10.93
N LEU A 55 -5.70 -18.41 -10.73
CA LEU A 55 -5.45 -17.79 -9.43
C LEU A 55 -6.53 -18.16 -8.40
N ILE A 56 -7.81 -18.10 -8.79
CA ILE A 56 -8.92 -18.53 -7.94
C ILE A 56 -8.80 -20.01 -7.59
N THR A 57 -8.46 -20.85 -8.57
CA THR A 57 -8.31 -22.30 -8.41
C THR A 57 -7.20 -22.66 -7.42
N ILE A 58 -6.06 -21.96 -7.44
CA ILE A 58 -4.97 -22.17 -6.46
C ILE A 58 -5.25 -21.51 -5.10
N GLY A 59 -6.40 -20.87 -4.94
CA GLY A 59 -6.85 -20.33 -3.65
C GLY A 59 -6.43 -18.89 -3.38
N ALA A 60 -5.97 -18.11 -4.37
CA ALA A 60 -5.73 -16.69 -4.18
C ALA A 60 -7.05 -15.98 -3.81
N LYS A 61 -7.04 -15.24 -2.71
CA LYS A 61 -8.22 -14.53 -2.20
C LYS A 61 -8.17 -13.03 -2.41
N ILE A 62 -6.99 -12.50 -2.68
CA ILE A 62 -6.72 -11.09 -2.92
C ILE A 62 -5.44 -11.00 -3.75
N ILE A 63 -5.33 -10.00 -4.61
CA ILE A 63 -4.13 -9.70 -5.40
C ILE A 63 -3.67 -8.26 -5.18
N LEU A 64 -2.42 -7.98 -5.54
CA LEU A 64 -1.87 -6.63 -5.58
C LEU A 64 -1.87 -6.11 -7.02
N GLY A 65 -2.52 -4.98 -7.30
CA GLY A 65 -2.43 -4.24 -8.55
C GLY A 65 -1.36 -3.14 -8.47
N ASN A 66 -0.50 -3.02 -9.48
CA ASN A 66 0.53 -1.99 -9.49
C ASN A 66 0.05 -0.67 -10.10
N THR A 67 -0.10 0.36 -9.28
CA THR A 67 -0.61 1.66 -9.70
C THR A 67 0.31 2.36 -10.68
N TYR A 68 1.63 2.31 -10.49
CA TYR A 68 2.60 2.96 -11.38
C TYR A 68 2.46 2.48 -12.83
N HIS A 69 2.40 1.17 -13.02
CA HIS A 69 2.28 0.59 -14.36
C HIS A 69 0.91 0.86 -14.98
N LEU A 70 -0.17 0.70 -14.21
CA LEU A 70 -1.54 0.91 -14.68
C LEU A 70 -1.82 2.37 -15.05
N TYR A 71 -1.26 3.31 -14.28
CA TYR A 71 -1.31 4.74 -14.56
C TYR A 71 -0.61 5.11 -15.87
N LEU A 72 0.58 4.55 -16.11
CA LEU A 72 1.32 4.83 -17.36
C LEU A 72 0.69 4.13 -18.56
N ARG A 73 0.18 2.91 -18.38
CA ARG A 73 -0.49 2.15 -19.44
C ARG A 73 -1.37 1.05 -18.82
N PRO A 74 -2.69 1.05 -19.05
CA PRO A 74 -3.38 1.79 -20.11
C PRO A 74 -3.71 3.26 -19.78
N GLY A 75 -3.56 3.69 -18.53
CA GLY A 75 -4.01 5.00 -18.06
C GLY A 75 -5.42 4.97 -17.49
N THR A 76 -5.76 5.98 -16.69
CA THR A 76 -7.03 6.04 -15.95
C THR A 76 -8.24 6.22 -16.85
N GLU A 77 -8.14 6.94 -17.97
CA GLU A 77 -9.26 7.11 -18.91
C GLU A 77 -9.77 5.78 -19.47
N ILE A 78 -8.86 4.92 -19.93
CA ILE A 78 -9.22 3.57 -20.40
C ILE A 78 -9.77 2.73 -19.24
N MET A 79 -9.20 2.87 -18.04
CA MET A 79 -9.66 2.14 -16.86
C MET A 79 -11.09 2.52 -16.47
N ASP A 80 -11.41 3.82 -16.48
CA ASP A 80 -12.74 4.35 -16.19
C ASP A 80 -13.76 3.82 -17.21
N HIS A 81 -13.40 3.81 -18.51
CA HIS A 81 -14.23 3.25 -19.58
C HIS A 81 -14.43 1.73 -19.45
N ALA A 82 -13.45 1.00 -18.92
CA ALA A 82 -13.56 -0.43 -18.68
C ALA A 82 -14.40 -0.79 -17.45
N GLY A 83 -14.76 0.20 -16.61
CA GLY A 83 -15.49 -0.02 -15.36
C GLY A 83 -14.60 -0.38 -14.17
N GLY A 84 -13.33 0.05 -14.20
CA GLY A 84 -12.36 -0.21 -13.12
C GLY A 84 -11.50 -1.45 -13.35
N LEU A 85 -10.54 -1.66 -12.45
CA LEU A 85 -9.50 -2.69 -12.58
C LEU A 85 -10.08 -4.10 -12.53
N HIS A 86 -11.03 -4.36 -11.64
CA HIS A 86 -11.73 -5.66 -11.53
C HIS A 86 -12.34 -6.09 -12.86
N ALA A 87 -13.10 -5.19 -13.50
CA ALA A 87 -13.73 -5.44 -14.79
C ALA A 87 -12.69 -5.58 -15.91
N PHE A 88 -11.68 -4.70 -15.92
CA PHE A 88 -10.63 -4.71 -16.93
C PHE A 88 -9.82 -6.03 -16.95
N MET A 89 -9.60 -6.65 -15.78
CA MET A 89 -8.80 -7.88 -15.67
C MET A 89 -9.60 -9.15 -15.41
N ASN A 90 -10.94 -9.07 -15.45
CA ASN A 90 -11.84 -10.17 -15.09
C ASN A 90 -11.49 -10.80 -13.72
N TRP A 91 -11.26 -9.96 -12.71
CA TRP A 91 -11.00 -10.38 -11.33
C TRP A 91 -12.09 -9.85 -10.41
N ASN A 92 -12.88 -10.75 -9.84
CA ASN A 92 -14.07 -10.42 -9.05
C ASN A 92 -13.87 -10.59 -7.54
N LEU A 93 -12.62 -10.73 -7.09
CA LEU A 93 -12.23 -10.81 -5.68
C LEU A 93 -11.49 -9.53 -5.26
N PRO A 94 -11.14 -9.36 -3.97
CA PRO A 94 -10.48 -8.15 -3.51
C PRO A 94 -9.16 -7.82 -4.24
N ILE A 95 -8.90 -6.53 -4.41
CA ILE A 95 -7.63 -5.99 -4.93
C ILE A 95 -7.06 -4.97 -3.95
N LEU A 96 -5.77 -5.08 -3.66
CA LEU A 96 -4.98 -4.00 -3.05
C LEU A 96 -4.18 -3.29 -4.15
N THR A 97 -4.19 -1.96 -4.21
CA THR A 97 -3.28 -1.20 -5.07
C THR A 97 -2.19 -0.54 -4.25
N ASP A 98 -0.93 -0.66 -4.69
CA ASP A 98 0.14 0.17 -4.15
C ASP A 98 -0.03 1.64 -4.58
N SER A 99 0.76 2.56 -4.02
CA SER A 99 0.71 3.97 -4.42
C SER A 99 1.49 4.29 -5.70
N GLY A 100 2.33 3.36 -6.16
CA GLY A 100 3.28 3.56 -7.24
C GLY A 100 4.58 4.28 -6.83
N GLY A 101 4.70 4.74 -5.58
CA GLY A 101 5.89 5.45 -5.09
C GLY A 101 7.16 4.62 -5.20
N PHE A 102 7.14 3.37 -4.71
CA PHE A 102 8.29 2.46 -4.77
C PHE A 102 8.85 2.26 -6.18
N GLN A 103 7.99 2.16 -7.19
CA GLN A 103 8.38 1.98 -8.59
C GLN A 103 8.94 3.26 -9.18
N VAL A 104 8.44 4.43 -8.76
CA VAL A 104 9.08 5.69 -9.10
C VAL A 104 10.51 5.71 -8.56
N PHE A 105 10.73 5.32 -7.30
CA PHE A 105 12.07 5.32 -6.70
C PHE A 105 13.03 4.27 -7.28
N SER A 106 12.51 3.10 -7.68
CA SER A 106 13.34 1.97 -8.17
C SER A 106 13.49 1.89 -9.69
N LEU A 107 12.52 2.35 -10.48
CA LEU A 107 12.53 2.23 -11.95
C LEU A 107 12.81 3.54 -12.66
N ALA A 108 12.46 4.69 -12.08
CA ALA A 108 12.76 5.98 -12.70
C ALA A 108 14.20 6.40 -12.37
N LYS A 109 15.10 6.23 -13.34
CA LYS A 109 16.52 6.66 -13.24
C LYS A 109 16.67 8.14 -12.85
N LEU A 110 15.72 8.97 -13.28
CA LEU A 110 15.60 10.36 -12.90
C LEU A 110 14.30 10.51 -12.12
N ASN A 111 14.42 10.65 -10.81
CA ASN A 111 13.35 11.09 -9.94
C ASN A 111 13.83 12.27 -9.10
N ASP A 112 12.91 13.17 -8.77
CA ASP A 112 13.15 14.35 -7.94
C ASP A 112 12.04 14.43 -6.90
N ILE A 113 12.38 14.11 -5.66
CA ILE A 113 11.45 14.04 -4.53
C ILE A 113 11.39 15.40 -3.87
N LYS A 114 10.18 15.97 -3.82
CA LYS A 114 9.89 17.25 -3.14
C LYS A 114 8.74 17.07 -2.16
N GLU A 115 8.46 18.09 -1.38
CA GLU A 115 7.33 18.03 -0.45
C GLU A 115 5.99 17.87 -1.20
N GLU A 116 5.86 18.43 -2.40
CA GLU A 116 4.62 18.36 -3.18
C GLU A 116 4.35 16.96 -3.76
N GLY A 117 5.38 16.14 -3.93
CA GLY A 117 5.32 14.83 -4.58
C GLY A 117 6.64 14.46 -5.26
N VAL A 118 6.58 13.53 -6.20
CA VAL A 118 7.77 13.06 -6.95
C VAL A 118 7.61 13.31 -8.44
N ALA A 119 8.58 14.01 -9.04
CA ALA A 119 8.71 14.12 -10.48
C ALA A 119 9.52 12.94 -11.01
N PHE A 120 9.12 12.37 -12.15
CA PHE A 120 9.82 11.24 -12.74
C PHE A 120 9.61 11.15 -14.25
N GLN A 121 10.48 10.41 -14.94
CA GLN A 121 10.30 10.07 -16.35
C GLN A 121 9.76 8.64 -16.52
N SER A 122 8.79 8.50 -17.41
CA SER A 122 8.22 7.21 -17.81
C SER A 122 9.31 6.29 -18.38
N HIS A 123 9.37 5.06 -17.88
CA HIS A 123 10.25 4.01 -18.44
C HIS A 123 9.77 3.47 -19.80
N ILE A 124 8.57 3.89 -20.25
CA ILE A 124 7.96 3.41 -21.50
C ILE A 124 8.40 4.29 -22.66
N ASP A 125 8.35 5.62 -22.49
CA ASP A 125 8.51 6.60 -23.56
C ASP A 125 9.33 7.85 -23.17
N GLY A 126 9.79 7.95 -21.93
CA GLY A 126 10.57 9.08 -21.43
C GLY A 126 9.75 10.34 -21.11
N SER A 127 8.42 10.28 -21.21
CA SER A 127 7.55 11.41 -20.87
C SER A 127 7.65 11.79 -19.39
N SER A 128 7.57 13.09 -19.10
CA SER A 128 7.67 13.62 -17.74
C SER A 128 6.33 13.54 -17.02
N HIS A 129 6.35 13.01 -15.81
CA HIS A 129 5.20 12.92 -14.94
C HIS A 129 5.50 13.47 -13.55
N PHE A 130 4.43 13.82 -12.84
CA PHE A 130 4.46 14.19 -11.44
C PHE A 130 3.41 13.37 -10.69
N LEU A 131 3.80 12.75 -9.59
CA LEU A 131 2.95 11.95 -8.71
C LEU A 131 2.93 12.59 -7.31
N SER A 132 1.82 13.20 -6.96
CA SER A 132 1.55 13.71 -5.61
C SER A 132 0.68 12.73 -4.81
N PRO A 133 0.58 12.86 -3.48
CA PRO A 133 -0.40 12.15 -2.66
C PRO A 133 -1.82 12.20 -3.25
N GLU A 134 -2.27 13.38 -3.66
CA GLU A 134 -3.63 13.57 -4.19
C GLU A 134 -3.83 12.83 -5.51
N LYS A 135 -2.83 12.88 -6.39
CA LYS A 135 -2.88 12.19 -7.66
C LYS A 135 -2.82 10.67 -7.49
N SER A 136 -2.01 10.18 -6.55
CA SER A 136 -1.94 8.76 -6.21
C SER A 136 -3.29 8.22 -5.75
N ILE A 137 -3.99 8.97 -4.88
CA ILE A 137 -5.34 8.59 -4.45
C ILE A 137 -6.33 8.67 -5.62
N ALA A 138 -6.32 9.74 -6.42
CA ALA A 138 -7.21 9.85 -7.57
C ALA A 138 -7.04 8.71 -8.59
N ILE A 139 -5.81 8.27 -8.85
CA ILE A 139 -5.54 7.12 -9.71
C ILE A 139 -6.14 5.86 -9.08
N GLN A 140 -5.88 5.58 -7.81
CA GLN A 140 -6.40 4.38 -7.15
C GLN A 140 -7.94 4.38 -7.02
N GLU A 141 -8.56 5.56 -6.88
CA GLU A 141 -10.02 5.72 -6.96
C GLU A 141 -10.57 5.34 -8.35
N SER A 142 -9.89 5.74 -9.43
CA SER A 142 -10.20 5.33 -10.81
C SER A 142 -9.97 3.83 -11.05
N LEU A 143 -8.90 3.26 -10.48
CA LEU A 143 -8.67 1.82 -10.52
C LEU A 143 -9.76 1.02 -9.77
N GLY A 144 -10.40 1.61 -8.76
CA GLY A 144 -11.49 0.99 -8.02
C GLY A 144 -11.09 -0.19 -7.13
N SER A 145 -9.85 -0.23 -6.64
CA SER A 145 -9.35 -1.27 -5.73
C SER A 145 -10.02 -1.24 -4.36
N ASP A 146 -10.14 -2.38 -3.70
CA ASP A 146 -10.73 -2.49 -2.35
C ASP A 146 -9.86 -1.82 -1.27
N ILE A 147 -8.54 -1.91 -1.44
CA ILE A 147 -7.55 -1.35 -0.51
C ILE A 147 -6.57 -0.49 -1.31
N MET A 148 -6.44 0.76 -0.89
CA MET A 148 -5.50 1.74 -1.43
C MET A 148 -4.36 1.97 -0.44
N MET A 149 -3.15 2.08 -0.96
CA MET A 149 -1.99 2.46 -0.16
C MET A 149 -1.73 3.96 -0.28
N GLN A 150 -1.39 4.62 0.84
CA GLN A 150 -0.92 6.00 0.79
C GLN A 150 0.34 6.11 -0.09
N LEU A 151 0.57 7.28 -0.70
CA LEU A 151 1.89 7.59 -1.23
C LEU A 151 2.86 7.82 -0.07
N ASP A 152 3.96 7.09 -0.07
CA ASP A 152 5.05 7.19 0.88
C ASP A 152 6.39 7.36 0.17
N GLU A 153 7.43 7.69 0.93
CA GLU A 153 8.80 7.64 0.48
C GLU A 153 9.49 6.43 1.10
N CYS A 154 9.90 5.48 0.26
CA CYS A 154 10.63 4.31 0.73
C CYS A 154 12.10 4.67 0.95
N THR A 155 12.51 4.71 2.22
CA THR A 155 13.92 4.91 2.58
C THR A 155 14.78 3.76 2.01
N PRO A 156 15.89 4.03 1.29
CA PRO A 156 16.76 2.99 0.76
C PRO A 156 17.62 2.36 1.87
N TRP A 157 18.25 1.23 1.56
CA TRP A 157 19.29 0.64 2.42
C TRP A 157 20.62 0.52 1.67
N PRO A 158 21.75 0.94 2.27
CA PRO A 158 21.85 1.70 3.52
C PRO A 158 21.36 3.15 3.35
N SER A 159 20.94 3.76 4.45
CA SER A 159 20.57 5.19 4.51
C SER A 159 21.00 5.77 5.84
N ASP A 160 21.38 7.04 5.84
CA ASP A 160 21.68 7.78 7.06
C ASP A 160 20.39 8.10 7.86
N GLU A 161 20.55 8.21 9.16
CA GLU A 161 19.44 8.46 10.09
C GLU A 161 18.71 9.78 9.79
N SER A 162 19.44 10.80 9.33
CA SER A 162 18.86 12.11 9.05
C SER A 162 17.94 12.07 7.83
N TYR A 163 18.30 11.32 6.80
CA TYR A 163 17.46 11.07 5.64
C TYR A 163 16.28 10.18 6.00
N ALA A 164 16.49 9.08 6.74
CA ALA A 164 15.42 8.21 7.21
C ALA A 164 14.36 8.98 8.01
N LYS A 165 14.80 9.91 8.87
CA LYS A 165 13.92 10.79 9.62
C LYS A 165 13.15 11.76 8.72
N GLN A 166 13.80 12.42 7.77
CA GLN A 166 13.12 13.32 6.82
C GLN A 166 12.09 12.58 5.97
N SER A 167 12.42 11.37 5.50
CA SER A 167 11.55 10.51 4.70
C SER A 167 10.33 10.03 5.50
N LEU A 168 10.53 9.67 6.78
CA LEU A 168 9.45 9.37 7.71
C LEU A 168 8.52 10.58 7.89
N GLU A 169 9.07 11.75 8.21
CA GLU A 169 8.27 12.95 8.48
C GLU A 169 7.48 13.39 7.24
N ARG A 170 8.08 13.27 6.04
CA ARG A 170 7.40 13.50 4.76
C ARG A 170 6.28 12.49 4.54
N THR A 171 6.53 11.21 4.82
CA THR A 171 5.52 10.14 4.73
C THR A 171 4.32 10.42 5.64
N THR A 172 4.54 10.89 6.88
CA THR A 172 3.46 11.29 7.80
C THR A 172 2.65 12.47 7.23
N ARG A 173 3.30 13.51 6.70
CA ARG A 173 2.59 14.65 6.07
C ARG A 173 1.85 14.26 4.80
N TRP A 174 2.40 13.35 4.01
CA TRP A 174 1.74 12.82 2.80
C TRP A 174 0.52 11.96 3.13
N LEU A 175 0.51 11.26 4.27
CA LEU A 175 -0.68 10.54 4.72
C LEU A 175 -1.84 11.50 4.96
N GLU A 176 -1.61 12.59 5.68
CA GLU A 176 -2.64 13.60 5.95
C GLU A 176 -3.23 14.14 4.65
N ARG A 177 -2.39 14.41 3.66
CA ARG A 177 -2.82 14.81 2.31
C ARG A 177 -3.66 13.74 1.61
N CYS A 178 -3.27 12.46 1.70
CA CYS A 178 -4.05 11.35 1.17
C CYS A 178 -5.44 11.28 1.81
N ILE A 179 -5.51 11.40 3.15
CA ILE A 179 -6.78 11.37 3.90
C ILE A 179 -7.70 12.50 3.47
N ASN A 180 -7.15 13.71 3.30
CA ASN A 180 -7.93 14.90 2.93
C ASN A 180 -8.61 14.80 1.56
N VAL A 181 -8.11 13.94 0.66
CA VAL A 181 -8.70 13.73 -0.67
C VAL A 181 -9.38 12.37 -0.84
N TRP A 182 -9.38 11.50 0.17
CA TRP A 182 -10.04 10.19 0.12
C TRP A 182 -11.56 10.36 0.21
N LYS A 183 -12.25 10.23 -0.93
CA LYS A 183 -13.67 10.63 -1.06
C LYS A 183 -14.67 9.57 -0.62
N TYR A 184 -14.33 8.30 -0.85
CA TYR A 184 -15.28 7.18 -0.74
C TYR A 184 -14.81 6.11 0.26
N PRO A 185 -14.70 6.44 1.56
CA PRO A 185 -14.27 5.49 2.58
C PRO A 185 -15.18 4.28 2.75
N GLU A 186 -16.41 4.34 2.24
CA GLU A 186 -17.38 3.25 2.17
C GLU A 186 -17.16 2.30 0.99
N LYS A 187 -16.36 2.70 -0.02
CA LYS A 187 -16.05 1.90 -1.22
C LYS A 187 -14.62 1.37 -1.25
N GLN A 188 -13.66 2.14 -0.76
CA GLN A 188 -12.25 1.77 -0.81
C GLN A 188 -11.58 2.13 0.51
N ALA A 189 -10.80 1.22 1.08
CA ALA A 189 -10.08 1.44 2.32
C ALA A 189 -8.71 2.07 2.07
N LEU A 190 -8.34 3.13 2.80
CA LEU A 190 -6.98 3.70 2.73
C LEU A 190 -6.10 3.14 3.85
N PHE A 191 -4.93 2.59 3.50
CA PHE A 191 -3.94 2.11 4.45
C PHE A 191 -2.77 3.08 4.60
N GLY A 192 -2.40 3.36 5.85
CA GLY A 192 -1.21 4.14 6.19
C GLY A 192 0.05 3.27 6.15
N ILE A 193 1.22 3.87 5.93
CA ILE A 193 2.49 3.15 5.84
C ILE A 193 3.47 3.67 6.89
N VAL A 194 3.99 2.74 7.71
CA VAL A 194 5.04 2.99 8.68
C VAL A 194 6.41 2.91 8.00
N GLN A 195 7.18 3.99 8.14
CA GLN A 195 8.56 4.14 7.66
C GLN A 195 9.55 4.29 8.84
N GLY A 196 10.80 4.63 8.57
CA GLY A 196 11.83 4.88 9.60
C GLY A 196 13.15 4.15 9.38
N GLY A 197 13.35 3.50 8.23
CA GLY A 197 14.58 2.77 7.91
C GLY A 197 14.91 1.69 8.94
N MET A 198 16.19 1.54 9.25
CA MET A 198 16.72 0.50 10.15
C MET A 198 17.05 1.10 11.52
N TYR A 199 16.22 2.05 11.97
CA TYR A 199 16.33 2.77 13.23
C TYR A 199 15.07 2.55 14.07
N GLU A 200 15.18 1.78 15.15
CA GLU A 200 14.04 1.36 15.99
C GLU A 200 13.23 2.55 16.50
N HIS A 201 13.91 3.60 16.99
CA HIS A 201 13.25 4.77 17.54
C HIS A 201 12.42 5.53 16.49
N LEU A 202 12.88 5.59 15.23
CA LEU A 202 12.12 6.17 14.11
C LEU A 202 10.94 5.28 13.73
N ARG A 203 11.11 3.96 13.69
CA ARG A 203 10.00 3.01 13.45
C ARG A 203 8.89 3.17 14.48
N ILE A 204 9.26 3.27 15.75
CA ILE A 204 8.31 3.49 16.87
C ILE A 204 7.63 4.85 16.75
N GLN A 205 8.37 5.90 16.38
CA GLN A 205 7.80 7.23 16.13
C GLN A 205 6.77 7.16 15.00
N SER A 206 7.13 6.62 13.83
CA SER A 206 6.24 6.52 12.68
C SER A 206 5.00 5.70 12.99
N ALA A 207 5.13 4.56 13.69
CA ALA A 207 3.98 3.75 14.08
C ALA A 207 2.99 4.56 14.94
N LYS A 208 3.47 5.32 15.92
CA LYS A 208 2.60 6.16 16.77
C LYS A 208 1.92 7.28 15.97
N GLU A 209 2.66 7.95 15.11
CA GLU A 209 2.13 9.06 14.29
C GLU A 209 1.09 8.58 13.27
N ILE A 210 1.43 7.56 12.49
CA ILE A 210 0.57 7.02 11.44
C ILE A 210 -0.70 6.38 12.02
N THR A 211 -0.58 5.66 13.15
CA THR A 211 -1.74 5.00 13.76
C THR A 211 -2.70 5.96 14.46
N ALA A 212 -2.27 7.18 14.78
CA ALA A 212 -3.13 8.22 15.34
C ALA A 212 -4.26 8.65 14.38
N PHE A 213 -4.14 8.40 13.07
CA PHE A 213 -5.16 8.71 12.07
C PHE A 213 -6.37 7.72 12.03
N ASP A 214 -6.37 6.64 12.83
CA ASP A 214 -7.44 5.60 12.90
C ASP A 214 -7.96 5.12 11.51
N LEU A 215 -7.03 4.70 10.66
CA LEU A 215 -7.32 4.13 9.35
C LEU A 215 -7.87 2.69 9.45
N PRO A 216 -8.49 2.17 8.36
CA PRO A 216 -8.89 0.77 8.27
C PRO A 216 -7.74 -0.24 8.43
N GLY A 217 -6.50 0.12 8.09
CA GLY A 217 -5.33 -0.74 8.25
C GLY A 217 -4.02 0.00 8.01
N TYR A 218 -2.91 -0.71 8.27
CA TYR A 218 -1.56 -0.15 8.26
C TYR A 218 -0.55 -1.15 7.73
N ALA A 219 0.40 -0.67 6.93
CA ALA A 219 1.51 -1.45 6.42
C ALA A 219 2.84 -1.02 7.04
N ILE A 220 3.83 -1.89 6.96
CA ILE A 220 5.23 -1.62 7.31
C ILE A 220 6.03 -1.71 6.00
N SER A 221 6.68 -0.62 5.60
CA SER A 221 7.45 -0.52 4.36
C SER A 221 8.93 -0.24 4.66
N GLY A 222 9.79 -0.14 3.65
CA GLY A 222 11.23 0.11 3.82
C GLY A 222 11.96 -1.03 4.53
N LEU A 223 11.48 -2.26 4.37
CA LEU A 223 12.10 -3.52 4.80
C LEU A 223 12.17 -4.47 3.60
N SER A 224 13.05 -5.47 3.64
CA SER A 224 13.44 -6.31 2.50
C SER A 224 13.98 -5.51 1.30
N VAL A 225 14.72 -4.43 1.58
CA VAL A 225 15.32 -3.53 0.57
C VAL A 225 16.83 -3.74 0.40
N GLY A 226 17.38 -4.77 1.07
CA GLY A 226 18.78 -5.20 0.94
C GLY A 226 19.48 -5.42 2.29
N GLU A 227 18.80 -5.16 3.40
CA GLU A 227 19.32 -5.36 4.74
C GLU A 227 19.40 -6.85 5.14
N PRO A 228 20.28 -7.20 6.10
CA PRO A 228 20.30 -8.55 6.66
C PRO A 228 18.96 -8.93 7.31
N ALA A 229 18.59 -10.20 7.23
CA ALA A 229 17.32 -10.70 7.75
C ALA A 229 17.14 -10.46 9.26
N ASP A 230 18.21 -10.53 10.05
CA ASP A 230 18.16 -10.27 11.50
C ASP A 230 17.87 -8.79 11.81
N VAL A 231 18.35 -7.86 10.96
CA VAL A 231 18.02 -6.43 11.06
C VAL A 231 16.55 -6.20 10.73
N MET A 232 16.04 -6.82 9.66
CA MET A 232 14.63 -6.77 9.30
C MET A 232 13.73 -7.26 10.44
N PHE A 233 14.02 -8.44 11.00
CA PHE A 233 13.23 -9.01 12.09
C PHE A 233 13.27 -8.13 13.35
N ARG A 234 14.43 -7.56 13.69
CA ARG A 234 14.55 -6.62 14.81
C ARG A 234 13.68 -5.38 14.62
N MET A 235 13.62 -4.82 13.41
CA MET A 235 12.73 -3.68 13.13
C MET A 235 11.27 -4.07 13.28
N LEU A 236 10.87 -5.25 12.80
CA LEU A 236 9.51 -5.77 12.99
C LEU A 236 9.18 -5.96 14.47
N GLU A 237 10.05 -6.61 15.24
CA GLU A 237 9.86 -6.80 16.69
C GLU A 237 9.74 -5.47 17.45
N SER A 238 10.48 -4.44 17.04
CA SER A 238 10.41 -3.11 17.66
C SER A 238 9.10 -2.37 17.37
N VAL A 239 8.54 -2.52 16.16
CA VAL A 239 7.37 -1.75 15.72
C VAL A 239 6.06 -2.40 16.14
N MET A 240 5.98 -3.74 16.12
CA MET A 240 4.74 -4.48 16.33
C MET A 240 4.00 -4.15 17.64
N PRO A 241 4.66 -3.94 18.81
CA PRO A 241 3.98 -3.55 20.05
C PRO A 241 3.26 -2.19 19.98
N HIS A 242 3.59 -1.35 19.01
CA HIS A 242 3.01 -0.02 18.80
C HIS A 242 1.93 0.00 17.72
N MET A 243 1.67 -1.13 17.07
CA MET A 243 0.62 -1.26 16.06
C MET A 243 -0.71 -1.66 16.70
N PRO A 244 -1.85 -1.17 16.20
CA PRO A 244 -3.16 -1.58 16.68
C PRO A 244 -3.41 -3.07 16.38
N THR A 245 -3.87 -3.81 17.38
CA THR A 245 -4.11 -5.26 17.25
C THR A 245 -5.41 -5.60 16.51
N ASN A 246 -6.34 -4.65 16.44
CA ASN A 246 -7.66 -4.76 15.82
C ASN A 246 -7.72 -4.17 14.41
N LYS A 247 -6.58 -4.11 13.71
CA LYS A 247 -6.42 -3.69 12.33
C LYS A 247 -5.45 -4.64 11.60
#